data_AF-A0A1V5ZES6-F1
#
_entry.id   AF-A0A1V5ZES6-F1
#
_cell.length_a   1.000
_cell.length_b   1.000
_cell.length_c   1.000
_cell.angle_alpha   90.00
_cell.angle_beta   90.00
_cell.angle_gamma   90.00
#
_symmetry.space_group_name_H-M   'P 1'
#
loop_
_entity.id
_entity.type
_entity.pdbx_description
1 polymer ?
#
loop_
_entity_poly.entity_id
_entity_poly.type
_entity_poly.pdbx_seq_one_letter_code
_entity_poly.pdbx_strand_id
1 'polypeptide(L)' 'MGKRTPKPEWFVCETCGKQTRALRRDVLDEHYNALGKTPLWNCEECYQQKRRERLSQPDSPDPSS' A
#
# COMPACT_ATOMS: atom_id res chain seq x y z
N MET A 1 -30.39 -14.29 -5.41
CA MET A 1 -29.36 -15.33 -5.13
C MET A 1 -27.99 -14.75 -5.45
N GLY A 2 -27.15 -14.46 -4.44
CA GLY A 2 -25.82 -13.89 -4.66
C GLY A 2 -24.79 -14.98 -4.98
N LYS A 3 -24.11 -14.89 -6.13
CA LYS A 3 -23.02 -15.80 -6.49
C LYS A 3 -21.81 -15.48 -5.61
N ARG A 4 -21.41 -16.40 -4.72
CA ARG A 4 -20.15 -16.27 -3.95
C ARG A 4 -18.99 -16.58 -4.89
N THR A 5 -18.16 -15.59 -5.19
CA THR A 5 -16.90 -15.81 -5.90
C THR A 5 -15.86 -16.43 -4.96
N PRO A 6 -15.13 -17.47 -5.39
CA PRO A 6 -14.04 -18.02 -4.59
C PRO A 6 -12.93 -16.98 -4.45
N LYS A 7 -12.38 -16.84 -3.24
CA LYS A 7 -11.24 -15.96 -2.99
C LYS A 7 -10.01 -16.53 -3.71
N PRO A 8 -9.24 -15.72 -4.45
CA PRO A 8 -8.04 -16.21 -5.11
C PRO A 8 -7.04 -16.70 -4.07
N GLU A 9 -6.35 -17.79 -4.42
CA GLU A 9 -5.35 -18.44 -3.56
C GLU A 9 -4.08 -17.57 -3.38
N TRP A 10 -3.81 -16.75 -4.40
CA TRP A 10 -2.64 -15.88 -4.50
C TRP A 10 -3.01 -14.52 -5.07
N PHE A 11 -2.21 -13.54 -4.73
CA PHE A 11 -2.30 -12.16 -5.18
C PHE A 11 -0.97 -11.70 -5.75
N VAL A 12 -1.00 -10.73 -6.66
CA VAL A 12 0.20 -10.14 -7.26
C VAL A 12 0.46 -8.80 -6.58
N CYS A 13 1.68 -8.60 -6.08
CA CYS A 13 2.13 -7.32 -5.56
C CYS A 13 2.20 -6.29 -6.69
N GLU A 14 1.56 -5.13 -6.54
CA GLU A 14 1.57 -4.07 -7.55
C GLU A 14 2.91 -3.31 -7.61
N THR A 15 3.74 -3.41 -6.56
CA THR A 15 5.08 -2.78 -6.55
C THR A 15 6.14 -3.65 -7.22
N CYS A 16 6.18 -4.96 -6.92
CA CYS A 16 7.27 -5.84 -7.36
C CYS A 16 6.83 -7.04 -8.22
N GLY A 17 5.53 -7.21 -8.46
CA GLY A 17 4.99 -8.31 -9.26
C GLY A 17 5.02 -9.68 -8.59
N LYS A 18 5.53 -9.81 -7.36
CA LYS A 18 5.63 -11.09 -6.65
C LYS A 18 4.26 -11.65 -6.26
N GLN A 19 4.06 -12.96 -6.46
CA GLN A 19 2.90 -13.67 -5.95
C GLN A 19 2.99 -13.88 -4.43
N THR A 20 1.91 -13.58 -3.71
CA THR A 20 1.82 -13.66 -2.25
C THR A 20 0.44 -14.12 -1.80
N ARG A 21 0.35 -14.73 -0.60
CA ARG A 21 -0.92 -15.14 0.02
C ARG A 21 -1.73 -13.96 0.54
N ALA A 22 -1.09 -12.82 0.75
CA ALA A 22 -1.72 -11.61 1.29
C ALA A 22 -1.07 -10.35 0.73
N LEU A 23 -1.91 -9.33 0.53
CA LEU A 23 -1.48 -7.96 0.20
C LEU A 23 -1.76 -7.04 1.39
N ARG A 24 -0.88 -6.05 1.58
CA ARG A 24 -1.04 -4.92 2.47
C ARG A 24 -1.37 -3.69 1.63
N ARG A 25 -2.42 -2.99 2.00
CA ARG A 25 -2.72 -1.68 1.44
C ARG A 25 -1.76 -0.68 2.07
N ASP A 26 -1.02 0.05 1.25
CA ASP A 26 -0.27 1.20 1.74
C ASP A 26 -1.19 2.43 1.68
N VAL A 27 -1.57 2.95 2.85
CA VAL A 27 -2.34 4.21 2.97
C VAL A 27 -1.33 5.28 3.34
N LEU A 28 -1.11 6.22 2.43
CA LEU A 28 0.07 7.08 2.47
C LEU A 28 0.01 8.17 3.55
N ASP A 29 -1.17 8.55 4.06
CA ASP A 29 -1.38 9.44 5.21
C ASP A 29 -2.89 9.49 5.56
N GLU A 30 -3.26 9.91 6.77
CA GLU A 30 -4.64 10.26 7.16
C GLU A 30 -5.14 11.49 6.39
N HIS A 31 -4.21 12.40 6.03
CA HIS A 31 -4.43 13.57 5.18
C HIS A 31 -4.20 13.31 3.68
N TYR A 32 -3.63 12.16 3.32
CA TYR A 32 -3.48 11.70 1.94
C TYR A 32 -4.82 11.14 1.49
N ASN A 33 -5.79 12.05 1.42
CA ASN A 33 -7.07 11.79 0.79
C ASN A 33 -6.86 11.82 -0.72
N ALA A 34 -6.22 10.78 -1.24
CA ALA A 34 -6.13 10.57 -2.66
C ALA A 34 -7.44 9.99 -3.17
N LEU A 35 -8.53 10.77 -3.09
CA LEU A 35 -9.78 10.49 -3.82
C LEU A 35 -9.52 10.21 -5.31
N GLY A 36 -8.37 10.65 -5.85
CA GLY A 36 -7.94 10.40 -7.22
C GLY A 36 -6.71 9.51 -7.43
N LYS A 37 -6.07 8.92 -6.40
CA LYS A 37 -4.95 7.97 -6.63
C LYS A 37 -5.33 6.55 -6.25
N THR A 38 -5.00 5.61 -7.13
CA THR A 38 -5.22 4.19 -6.91
C THR A 38 -4.42 3.71 -5.69
N PRO A 39 -5.05 3.08 -4.69
CA PRO A 39 -4.32 2.50 -3.56
C PRO A 39 -3.45 1.37 -4.08
N LEU A 40 -2.17 1.38 -3.69
CA LEU A 40 -1.24 0.30 -4.06
C LEU A 40 -1.36 -0.88 -3.10
N TRP A 41 -1.47 -2.07 -3.66
CA TRP A 41 -1.47 -3.34 -2.94
C TRP A 41 -0.09 -3.99 -2.97
N ASN A 42 0.55 -4.05 -1.81
CA ASN A 42 1.94 -4.45 -1.66
C ASN A 42 2.07 -5.82 -0.98
N CYS A 43 3.10 -6.59 -1.32
CA CYS A 43 3.54 -7.67 -0.43
C CYS A 43 4.08 -7.09 0.89
N GLU A 44 4.20 -7.93 1.92
CA GLU A 44 4.68 -7.51 3.25
C GLU A 44 6.06 -6.83 3.18
N GLU A 45 6.97 -7.35 2.35
CA GLU A 45 8.32 -6.79 2.19
C GLU A 45 8.31 -5.37 1.61
N CYS A 46 7.61 -5.16 0.50
CA CYS A 46 7.47 -3.82 -0.10
C CYS A 46 6.74 -2.85 0.81
N TYR A 47 5.73 -3.33 1.55
CA TYR A 47 5.00 -2.52 2.54
C TYR A 47 5.95 -2.05 3.65
N GLN A 48 6.72 -2.95 4.25
CA GLN A 48 7.66 -2.61 5.32
C GLN A 48 8.81 -1.73 4.84
N GLN A 49 9.32 -1.95 3.63
CA GLN A 49 10.33 -1.09 3.04
C GLN A 49 9.85 0.35 2.92
N LYS A 50 8.70 0.58 2.28
CA LYS A 50 8.10 1.91 2.14
C LYS A 50 7.83 2.56 3.50
N ARG A 51 7.35 1.78 4.47
CA ARG A 51 7.11 2.26 5.84
C ARG A 51 8.41 2.70 6.53
N ARG A 52 9.50 1.94 6.38
CA ARG A 52 10.83 2.30 6.90
C ARG A 52 11.37 3.54 6.21
N GLU A 53 11.29 3.62 4.89
CA GLU A 53 11.71 4.78 4.10
C GLU A 53 11.03 6.06 4.58
N ARG A 54 9.73 6.00 4.88
CA ARG A 54 9.00 7.13 5.48
C ARG A 54 9.47 7.48 6.89
N LEU A 55 9.58 6.49 7.78
CA LEU A 55 10.06 6.72 9.14
C LEU A 55 11.51 7.24 9.18
N SER A 56 12.30 6.95 8.14
CA SER A 56 13.69 7.42 8.01
C SER A 56 13.83 8.78 7.32
N GLN A 57 12.78 9.28 6.67
CA GLN A 57 12.77 10.65 6.17
C GLN A 57 12.29 11.55 7.32
N PRO A 58 13.16 12.35 7.96
CA PRO A 58 12.68 13.41 8.82
C PRO A 58 11.81 14.31 7.95
N ASP A 59 10.60 14.57 8.44
CA ASP A 59 9.65 15.52 7.89
C ASP A 59 10.41 16.68 7.23
N SER A 60 10.33 16.79 5.90
CA SER A 60 10.82 18.00 5.23
C SER A 60 10.05 19.14 5.89
N PRO A 61 10.72 20.13 6.49
CA PRO A 61 10.01 21.19 7.17
C PRO A 61 9.03 21.80 6.18
N ASP A 62 7.76 21.85 6.59
CA ASP A 62 6.72 22.60 5.91
C ASP A 62 7.28 23.98 5.55
N PRO A 63 7.38 24.36 4.26
CA PRO A 63 7.93 25.66 3.89
C PRO A 63 6.97 26.82 4.20
N SER A 64 6.04 26.69 5.14
CA SER A 64 5.05 27.72 5.49
C SER A 64 4.49 27.59 6.91
N SER A 65 5.23 28.04 7.93
CA SER A 65 4.66 28.81 9.07
C SER A 65 5.75 29.45 9.93
#